data_AF-A0A6N0X454-F1
#
_entry.id   AF-A0A6N0X454-F1
#
_cell.length_a   1.000
_cell.length_b   1.000
_cell.length_c   1.000
_cell.angle_alpha   90.00
_cell.angle_beta   90.00
_cell.angle_gamma   90.00
#
_symmetry.space_group_name_H-M   'P 1'
#
loop_
_entity.id
_entity.type
_entity.pdbx_description
1 polymer ?
#
loop_
_entity_poly.entity_id
_entity_poly.type
_entity_poly.pdbx_seq_one_letter_code
_entity_poly.pdbx_strand_id
1 'polypeptide(L)'
;MTGKRWRTYASLGTFAKARTVAKTSPIEFIRQVQAETRKVVWPSRRQTAMTALMVVVMTTVLALFFLGIDTVFDQIVKTLLGLAK
;
A
#
# COMPACT_ATOMS: atom_id res chain seq x y z
N MET A 1 -10.47 -29.67 -69.08
CA MET A 1 -11.40 -29.34 -67.98
C MET A 1 -11.30 -30.41 -66.89
N THR A 2 -10.51 -30.24 -65.83
CA THR A 2 -10.64 -31.10 -64.64
C THR A 2 -10.32 -30.28 -63.38
N GLY A 3 -11.38 -29.72 -62.80
CA GLY A 3 -11.36 -28.86 -61.62
C GLY A 3 -11.10 -29.62 -60.31
N LYS A 4 -9.83 -29.87 -59.97
CA LYS A 4 -9.43 -30.42 -58.66
C LYS A 4 -8.19 -29.71 -58.09
N ARG A 5 -8.21 -28.37 -58.02
CA ARG A 5 -7.12 -27.53 -57.44
C ARG A 5 -7.49 -26.81 -56.14
N TRP A 6 -8.69 -27.04 -55.61
CA TRP A 6 -9.19 -26.37 -54.39
C TRP A 6 -8.72 -27.05 -53.09
N ARG A 7 -7.95 -28.14 -53.17
CA ARG A 7 -7.38 -28.82 -51.99
C ARG A 7 -6.07 -28.18 -51.48
N THR A 8 -5.47 -27.26 -52.24
CA THR A 8 -4.13 -26.74 -51.94
C THR A 8 -4.13 -25.42 -51.15
N TYR A 9 -5.26 -24.73 -51.03
CA TYR A 9 -5.38 -23.49 -50.24
C TYR A 9 -6.07 -23.68 -48.88
N ALA A 10 -6.70 -24.84 -48.65
CA ALA A 10 -7.38 -25.17 -47.39
C ALA A 10 -6.43 -25.61 -46.25
N SER A 11 -5.13 -25.76 -46.51
CA SER A 11 -4.14 -26.13 -45.49
C SER A 11 -3.35 -24.96 -44.91
N LEU A 12 -3.55 -23.73 -45.42
CA LEU A 12 -2.93 -22.51 -44.88
C LEU A 12 -3.85 -21.79 -43.88
N GLY A 13 -4.82 -22.51 -43.31
CA GLY A 13 -5.78 -22.03 -42.33
C GLY A 13 -5.33 -22.14 -40.86
N THR A 14 -4.04 -22.06 -40.56
CA THR A 14 -3.55 -21.99 -39.17
C THR A 14 -3.30 -20.55 -38.69
N PHE A 15 -4.26 -19.66 -38.97
CA PHE A 15 -4.36 -18.34 -38.34
C PHE A 15 -5.19 -18.41 -37.06
N ALA A 16 -4.84 -19.22 -36.08
CA ALA A 16 -5.42 -19.11 -34.73
C ALA A 16 -4.74 -20.07 -33.75
N LYS A 17 -3.44 -19.89 -33.50
CA LYS A 17 -2.98 -20.14 -32.13
C LYS A 17 -3.46 -18.95 -31.31
N ALA A 18 -4.75 -18.96 -30.95
CA ALA A 18 -5.27 -18.06 -29.94
C ALA A 18 -4.32 -18.18 -28.76
N ARG A 19 -3.56 -17.11 -28.49
CA ARG A 19 -2.79 -17.00 -27.26
C ARG A 19 -3.84 -16.99 -26.17
N THR A 20 -4.18 -18.17 -25.65
CA THR A 20 -4.79 -18.27 -24.34
C THR A 20 -3.78 -17.58 -23.43
N VAL A 21 -4.09 -16.32 -23.08
CA VAL A 21 -3.38 -15.62 -22.02
C VAL A 21 -3.48 -16.56 -20.85
N ALA A 22 -2.37 -17.24 -20.53
CA ALA A 22 -2.31 -18.11 -19.37
C ALA A 22 -2.79 -17.23 -18.22
N LYS A 23 -3.99 -17.52 -17.71
CA LYS A 23 -4.50 -16.86 -16.51
C LYS A 23 -3.38 -17.06 -15.50
N THR A 24 -2.77 -15.96 -15.04
CA THR A 24 -1.64 -15.96 -14.12
C THR A 24 -1.83 -17.09 -13.14
N SER A 25 -1.11 -18.20 -13.35
CA SER A 25 -1.32 -19.36 -12.51
C SER A 25 -0.96 -18.92 -11.09
N PRO A 26 -1.70 -19.33 -10.04
CA PRO A 26 -1.38 -18.91 -8.67
C PRO A 26 0.11 -19.12 -8.30
N ILE A 27 0.74 -20.11 -8.95
CA ILE A 27 2.16 -20.42 -8.85
C ILE A 27 3.06 -19.36 -9.52
N GLU A 28 2.72 -18.88 -10.73
CA GLU A 28 3.44 -17.78 -11.38
C GLU A 28 3.29 -16.45 -10.65
N PHE A 29 2.11 -16.20 -10.07
CA PHE A 29 1.87 -15.00 -9.25
C PHE A 29 2.78 -14.96 -8.02
N ILE A 30 2.94 -16.07 -7.29
CA ILE A 30 3.86 -16.14 -6.14
C ILE A 30 5.31 -15.88 -6.59
N ARG A 31 5.73 -16.41 -7.75
CA ARG A 31 7.07 -16.16 -8.30
C ARG A 31 7.27 -14.68 -8.63
N GLN A 32 6.27 -14.02 -9.19
CA GLN A 32 6.30 -12.58 -9.46
C GLN A 32 6.35 -11.76 -8.17
N VAL A 33 5.54 -12.08 -7.16
CA VAL A 33 5.55 -11.41 -5.85
C VAL A 33 6.90 -11.56 -5.16
N GLN A 34 7.52 -12.74 -5.19
CA GLN A 34 8.86 -12.93 -4.66
C GLN A 34 9.91 -12.10 -5.42
N ALA A 35 9.80 -12.01 -6.75
CA ALA A 35 10.69 -11.19 -7.57
C ALA A 35 10.56 -9.68 -7.26
N GLU A 36 9.35 -9.19 -7.02
CA GLU A 36 9.10 -7.78 -6.64
C GLU A 36 9.47 -7.50 -5.18
N THR A 37 9.22 -8.45 -4.27
CA THR A 37 9.57 -8.31 -2.84
C THR A 37 11.08 -8.20 -2.64
N ARG A 38 11.89 -8.83 -3.49
CA ARG A 38 13.35 -8.69 -3.47
C ARG A 38 13.84 -7.27 -3.77
N LYS A 39 13.02 -6.43 -4.42
CA LYS A 39 13.32 -5.01 -4.67
C LYS A 39 13.00 -4.12 -3.46
N VAL A 40 12.28 -4.65 -2.46
CA VAL A 40 11.93 -3.92 -1.24
C VAL A 40 13.17 -3.83 -0.34
N VAL A 41 13.85 -2.69 -0.42
CA VAL A 41 14.89 -2.31 0.52
C VAL A 41 14.24 -1.70 1.75
N TRP A 42 14.21 -2.47 2.84
CA TRP A 42 13.72 -1.95 4.11
C TRP A 42 14.68 -0.91 4.68
N PRO A 43 14.16 0.21 5.21
CA PRO A 43 14.97 1.27 5.76
C PRO A 43 15.82 0.75 6.93
N SER A 44 17.01 1.32 7.07
CA SER A 44 17.89 0.97 8.20
C SER A 44 17.23 1.39 9.52
N ARG A 45 17.50 0.64 10.60
CA ARG A 45 17.00 0.96 11.96
C ARG A 45 17.29 2.40 12.35
N ARG A 46 18.42 2.95 11.90
CA ARG A 46 18.80 4.36 12.12
C ARG A 46 17.85 5.31 11.41
N GLN A 47 17.51 5.07 10.15
CA GLN A 47 16.54 5.91 9.42
C GLN A 47 15.17 5.87 10.09
N THR A 48 14.67 4.67 10.42
CA THR A 48 13.41 4.50 11.15
C THR A 48 13.40 5.25 12.48
N ALA A 49 14.46 5.11 13.27
CA ALA A 49 14.58 5.79 14.56
C ALA A 49 14.61 7.32 14.43
N MET A 50 15.29 7.85 13.41
CA MET A 50 15.32 9.30 13.16
C MET A 50 13.94 9.83 12.79
N THR A 51 13.22 9.17 11.88
CA THR A 51 11.85 9.58 11.52
C THR A 51 10.91 9.46 12.71
N ALA A 52 11.03 8.39 13.52
CA ALA A 52 10.25 8.25 14.74
C ALA A 52 10.55 9.36 15.75
N LEU A 53 11.82 9.71 15.95
CA LEU A 53 12.23 10.79 16.84
C LEU A 53 11.63 12.14 16.43
N MET A 54 11.60 12.44 15.13
CA MET A 54 10.99 13.67 14.62
C MET A 54 9.50 13.73 14.97
N VAL A 55 8.77 12.62 14.83
CA VAL A 55 7.35 12.52 15.22
C VAL A 55 7.19 12.66 16.73
N VAL A 56 8.04 12.01 17.52
CA VAL A 56 8.01 12.10 18.99
C VAL A 56 8.17 13.55 19.46
N VAL A 57 9.13 14.29 18.89
CA VAL A 57 9.33 15.71 19.25
C VAL A 57 8.08 16.55 18.95
N MET A 58 7.53 16.43 17.74
CA MET A 58 6.33 17.19 17.35
C MET A 58 5.12 16.85 18.25
N THR A 59 4.88 15.57 18.48
CA THR A 59 3.76 15.10 19.31
C THR A 59 3.94 15.45 20.77
N THR A 60 5.18 15.47 21.28
CA THR A 60 5.51 15.90 22.65
C THR A 60 5.17 17.36 22.87
N VAL A 61 5.52 18.24 21.92
CA VAL A 61 5.16 19.67 22.01
C VAL A 61 3.65 19.84 22.08
N LEU A 62 2.90 19.13 21.22
CA LEU A 62 1.45 19.16 21.23
C LEU A 62 0.86 18.61 22.55
N ALA A 63 1.43 17.53 23.08
CA ALA A 63 1.01 16.93 24.33
C ALA A 63 1.21 17.88 25.53
N LEU A 64 2.33 18.59 25.58
CA LEU A 64 2.59 19.60 26.62
C LEU A 64 1.61 20.79 26.51
N PHE A 65 1.29 21.21 25.30
CA PHE A 65 0.30 22.26 25.07
C PHE A 65 -1.09 21.85 25.57
N PHE A 66 -1.55 20.65 25.21
CA PHE A 66 -2.83 20.13 25.70
C PHE A 66 -2.85 19.99 27.22
N LEU A 67 -1.80 19.43 27.83
CA LEU A 67 -1.69 19.31 29.28
C LEU A 67 -1.82 20.67 29.99
N GLY A 68 -1.22 21.72 29.42
CA GLY A 68 -1.34 23.08 29.93
C GLY A 68 -2.78 23.60 29.87
N ILE A 69 -3.46 23.40 28.74
CA ILE A 69 -4.87 23.77 28.58
C ILE A 69 -5.74 23.02 29.57
N ASP A 70 -5.59 21.70 29.67
CA ASP A 70 -6.39 20.86 30.58
C ASP A 70 -6.25 21.34 32.04
N THR A 71 -5.03 21.71 32.44
CA THR A 71 -4.76 22.24 33.78
C THR A 71 -5.45 23.58 34.03
N VAL A 72 -5.44 24.48 33.04
CA VAL A 72 -6.11 25.78 33.15
C VAL A 72 -7.62 25.61 33.22
N PHE A 73 -8.19 24.76 32.35
CA PHE A 73 -9.62 24.47 32.36
C PHE A 73 -10.07 23.84 33.68
N ASP A 74 -9.30 22.90 34.22
CA ASP A 74 -9.58 22.29 35.53
C ASP A 74 -9.62 23.33 36.66
N GLN A 75 -8.66 24.27 36.69
CA GLN A 75 -8.66 25.36 37.69
C GLN A 75 -9.86 26.29 37.54
N ILE A 76 -10.23 26.65 36.31
CA ILE A 76 -11.40 27.50 36.04
C ILE A 76 -12.68 26.80 36.52
N VAL A 77 -12.88 25.53 36.14
CA VAL A 77 -14.06 24.75 36.52
C VAL A 77 -14.15 24.60 38.04
N LYS A 78 -13.04 24.30 38.71
CA LYS A 78 -12.98 24.22 40.19
C LYS A 78 -13.36 25.54 40.84
N THR A 79 -12.87 26.66 40.31
CA THR A 79 -13.18 28.00 40.83
C THR A 79 -14.66 28.32 40.64
N LEU A 80 -15.24 28.04 39.47
CA LEU A 80 -16.66 28.27 39.18
C LEU A 80 -17.58 27.39 40.05
N LEU A 81 -17.26 26.12 40.23
CA LEU A 81 -18.02 25.22 41.10
C LEU A 81 -17.89 25.61 42.58
N GLY A 82 -16.73 26.12 42.99
CA GLY A 82 -16.52 26.65 44.34
C GLY A 82 -17.31 27.93 44.61
N LEU A 83 -17.57 28.76 43.60
CA LEU A 83 -18.41 29.96 43.69
C LEU A 83 -19.92 29.66 43.61
N ALA A 84 -20.30 28.53 43.01
CA ALA A 84 -21.69 28.09 42.89
C ALA A 84 -22.20 27.31 44.12
N LYS A 85 -21.32 27.02 45.08
CA LYS A 85 -21.62 26.38 46.36
C LYS A 85 -21.63 27.41 47.47
#